data_AF-A0A1H8F9W7-F1
#
_entry.id   AF-A0A1H8F9W7-F1
#
_cell.length_a   1.000
_cell.length_b   1.000
_cell.length_c   1.000
_cell.angle_alpha   90.00
_cell.angle_beta   90.00
_cell.angle_gamma   90.00
#
_symmetry.space_group_name_H-M   'P 1'
#
loop_
_entity.id
_entity.type
_entity.pdbx_description
1 polymer ?
#
loop_
_entity_poly.entity_id
_entity_poly.type
_entity_poly.pdbx_seq_one_letter_code
_entity_poly.pdbx_strand_id
1 'polypeptide(L)'
;MKLQAREIDIGTRTPTVILNGADAAELGAHPLDRVEIDHDGGTVVGIVELTEELVAEGELAVTRPLGHIEGEVTVTIAPSPSSASYVRKKLDDIELEAGEIEDIVTDIKYDRLTDAELSAFVTSIYTNGLSRAEIVNLTESMVAAGETMHWDQAVVADKHSIGGVAGNRVTPIVVPIVAAAGVTIPKTSSRAVTSAAGTADTMEVFCDVEFGLDEIREIVAETDGCMVWGGGVNLSPVDDKIIRVETPLSLDPPGQMIASVLSKKKSAGSTEIVIDIPYGEGAKVPSLDAAREMAEDFDRVADALGMAVDCAITRGNQPVGTGIGCGLEARDVLAVLQGEGPDDLRSKAVTLADILLSACNCDESAAAILDDSRALAKFREIVAAQNGNPDVTVDDLPIGSHTATVDARREGRVSHANNRLVNECARRAGAPKDKGAGLDIAARVGDAVEAGEALFTIHAETAEKRDEAVRFARENQPVRVNAPDEALVERYG
;
A
#
# COMPACT_ATOMS: atom_id res chain seq x y z
N MET A 1 -18.30 -2.37 -36.94
CA MET A 1 -18.59 -1.02 -37.48
C MET A 1 -17.28 -0.29 -37.68
N LYS A 2 -17.08 0.43 -38.78
CA LYS A 2 -15.88 1.25 -38.98
C LYS A 2 -16.14 2.66 -38.44
N LEU A 3 -15.25 3.16 -37.58
CA LEU A 3 -15.37 4.47 -36.95
C LEU A 3 -14.04 5.22 -37.01
N GLN A 4 -14.09 6.54 -36.89
CA GLN A 4 -12.92 7.38 -36.75
C GLN A 4 -12.64 7.64 -35.26
N ALA A 5 -11.59 7.02 -34.72
CA ALA A 5 -11.15 7.19 -33.34
C ALA A 5 -10.41 8.52 -33.13
N ARG A 6 -10.70 9.18 -32.01
CA ARG A 6 -9.94 10.34 -31.50
C ARG A 6 -9.94 10.41 -29.98
N GLU A 7 -8.86 10.90 -29.40
CA GLU A 7 -8.83 11.18 -27.96
C GLU A 7 -9.74 12.34 -27.59
N ILE A 8 -10.39 12.22 -26.43
CA ILE A 8 -10.97 13.33 -25.69
C ILE A 8 -10.32 13.41 -24.32
N ASP A 9 -10.03 14.62 -23.85
CA ASP A 9 -9.38 14.85 -22.55
C ASP A 9 -10.37 14.68 -21.39
N ILE A 10 -10.77 13.43 -21.17
CA ILE A 10 -11.53 12.97 -20.01
C ILE A 10 -10.64 12.02 -19.21
N GLY A 11 -10.37 12.39 -17.97
CA GLY A 11 -9.56 11.61 -17.02
C GLY A 11 -10.34 10.46 -16.40
N THR A 12 -10.62 9.42 -17.17
CA THR A 12 -11.12 8.14 -16.64
C THR A 12 -9.96 7.25 -16.18
N ARG A 13 -10.25 6.32 -15.26
CA ARG A 13 -9.31 5.26 -14.84
C ARG A 13 -9.48 3.96 -15.62
N THR A 14 -10.62 3.81 -16.30
CA THR A 14 -10.98 2.66 -17.12
C THR A 14 -10.83 3.01 -18.61
N PRO A 15 -10.58 2.02 -19.48
CA PRO A 15 -10.53 2.23 -20.93
C PRO A 15 -11.92 2.52 -21.48
N THR A 16 -12.41 3.75 -21.27
CA THR A 16 -13.75 4.17 -21.66
C THR A 16 -13.75 4.68 -23.10
N VAL A 17 -14.78 4.29 -23.84
CA VAL A 17 -15.08 4.82 -25.17
C VAL A 17 -16.45 5.47 -25.18
N ILE A 18 -16.59 6.53 -25.95
CA ILE A 18 -17.85 7.27 -26.08
C ILE A 18 -18.32 7.16 -27.53
N LEU A 19 -19.51 6.61 -27.71
CA LEU A 19 -20.18 6.47 -28.99
C LEU A 19 -21.34 7.46 -29.11
N ASN A 20 -21.61 7.90 -30.33
CA ASN A 20 -22.88 8.54 -30.62
C ASN A 20 -24.04 7.55 -30.40
N GLY A 21 -25.17 8.01 -29.88
CA GLY A 21 -26.35 7.17 -29.63
C GLY A 21 -26.84 6.41 -30.89
N ALA A 22 -26.74 7.02 -32.07
CA ALA A 22 -27.11 6.38 -33.33
C ALA A 22 -26.15 5.24 -33.72
N ASP A 23 -24.84 5.46 -33.64
CA ASP A 23 -23.82 4.45 -33.93
C ASP A 23 -23.90 3.27 -32.96
N ALA A 24 -24.10 3.57 -31.67
CA ALA A 24 -24.27 2.54 -30.64
C ALA A 24 -25.53 1.70 -30.90
N ALA A 25 -26.64 2.32 -31.28
CA ALA A 25 -27.86 1.60 -31.63
C ALA A 25 -27.68 0.70 -32.86
N GLU A 26 -26.93 1.15 -33.87
CA GLU A 26 -26.59 0.33 -35.05
C GLU A 26 -25.65 -0.85 -34.68
N LEU A 27 -24.67 -0.60 -33.81
CA LEU A 27 -23.76 -1.62 -33.31
C LEU A 27 -24.46 -2.62 -32.35
N GLY A 28 -25.57 -2.21 -31.74
CA GLY A 28 -26.25 -2.94 -30.67
C GLY A 28 -25.54 -2.81 -29.31
N ALA A 29 -24.79 -1.72 -29.11
CA ALA A 29 -24.07 -1.43 -27.87
C ALA A 29 -24.92 -0.61 -26.91
N HIS A 30 -24.83 -0.93 -25.62
CA HIS A 30 -25.45 -0.20 -24.53
C HIS A 30 -24.40 0.38 -23.58
N PRO A 31 -24.74 1.37 -22.73
CA PRO A 31 -23.84 1.83 -21.68
C PRO A 31 -23.37 0.65 -20.81
N LEU A 32 -22.08 0.64 -20.45
CA LEU A 32 -21.37 -0.43 -19.75
C LEU A 32 -21.10 -1.71 -20.54
N ASP A 33 -21.61 -1.83 -21.77
CA ASP A 33 -21.17 -2.91 -22.66
C ASP A 33 -19.70 -2.75 -23.01
N ARG A 34 -19.10 -3.85 -23.46
CA ARG A 34 -17.72 -3.90 -23.91
C ARG A 34 -17.70 -3.96 -25.43
N VAL A 35 -16.77 -3.22 -26.02
CA VAL A 35 -16.46 -3.29 -27.44
C VAL A 35 -15.00 -3.64 -27.65
N GLU A 36 -14.73 -4.46 -28.65
CA GLU A 36 -13.40 -4.67 -29.18
C GLU A 36 -13.11 -3.60 -30.22
N ILE A 37 -11.94 -2.99 -30.14
CA ILE A 37 -11.46 -1.94 -31.04
C ILE A 37 -10.23 -2.50 -31.73
N ASP A 38 -10.38 -2.88 -32.99
CA ASP A 38 -9.30 -3.31 -33.87
C ASP A 38 -8.68 -2.10 -34.54
N HIS A 39 -7.39 -1.89 -34.31
CA HIS A 39 -6.58 -0.79 -34.82
C HIS A 39 -5.21 -1.31 -35.28
N ASP A 40 -4.40 -0.46 -35.93
CA ASP A 40 -3.10 -0.87 -36.50
C ASP A 40 -2.12 -1.52 -35.48
N GLY A 41 -2.31 -1.27 -34.18
CA GLY A 41 -1.50 -1.82 -33.09
C GLY A 41 -2.05 -3.09 -32.44
N GLY A 42 -3.21 -3.59 -32.87
CA GLY A 42 -3.87 -4.78 -32.33
C GLY A 42 -5.31 -4.53 -31.91
N THR A 43 -5.82 -5.38 -31.02
CA THR A 43 -7.18 -5.30 -30.51
C THR A 43 -7.17 -4.94 -29.03
N VAL A 44 -7.95 -3.94 -28.65
CA VAL A 44 -8.17 -3.55 -27.24
C VAL A 44 -9.65 -3.62 -26.89
N VAL A 45 -9.96 -3.61 -25.59
CA VAL A 45 -11.34 -3.54 -25.10
C VAL A 45 -11.64 -2.15 -24.57
N GLY A 46 -12.79 -1.60 -24.98
CA GLY A 46 -13.35 -0.34 -24.49
C GLY A 46 -14.69 -0.55 -23.77
N ILE A 47 -14.93 0.20 -22.70
CA ILE A 47 -16.22 0.24 -21.98
C ILE A 47 -17.05 1.37 -22.56
N VAL A 48 -18.26 1.05 -23.02
CA VAL A 48 -19.13 1.97 -23.75
C VAL A 48 -19.82 2.96 -22.81
N GLU A 49 -19.68 4.23 -23.15
CA GLU A 49 -20.54 5.33 -22.73
C GLU A 49 -21.19 5.95 -23.97
N LEU A 50 -22.33 6.61 -23.78
CA LEU A 50 -23.08 7.21 -24.88
C LEU A 50 -23.11 8.73 -24.79
N THR A 51 -23.16 9.38 -25.94
CA THR A 51 -23.38 10.82 -26.06
C THR A 51 -24.24 11.13 -27.27
N GLU A 52 -24.91 12.28 -27.23
CA GLU A 52 -25.64 12.83 -28.38
C GLU A 52 -24.92 14.06 -28.97
N GLU A 53 -23.96 14.64 -28.24
CA GLU A 53 -23.38 15.95 -28.58
C GLU A 53 -21.84 15.96 -28.62
N LEU A 54 -21.16 15.14 -27.82
CA LEU A 54 -19.69 15.18 -27.70
C LEU A 54 -18.98 14.49 -28.87
N VAL A 55 -19.65 13.53 -29.49
CA VAL A 55 -19.12 12.65 -30.55
C VAL A 55 -20.13 12.61 -31.69
N ALA A 56 -19.66 12.91 -32.90
CA ALA A 56 -20.49 12.87 -34.10
C ALA A 56 -20.71 11.42 -34.55
N GLU A 57 -21.78 11.19 -35.33
CA GLU A 57 -21.97 9.90 -36.01
C GLU A 57 -20.75 9.54 -36.87
N GLY A 58 -20.30 8.29 -36.80
CA GLY A 58 -19.09 7.79 -37.46
C GLY A 58 -17.79 8.05 -36.69
N GLU A 59 -17.83 8.67 -35.52
CA GLU A 59 -16.67 8.88 -34.64
C GLU A 59 -16.72 7.97 -33.40
N LEU A 60 -15.54 7.60 -32.90
CA LEU A 60 -15.34 6.95 -31.60
C LEU A 60 -14.46 7.87 -30.76
N ALA A 61 -14.96 8.40 -29.65
CA ALA A 61 -14.06 9.07 -28.72
C ALA A 61 -13.48 8.06 -27.74
N VAL A 62 -12.17 8.16 -27.52
CA VAL A 62 -11.45 7.36 -26.55
C VAL A 62 -10.93 8.25 -25.42
N THR A 63 -10.97 7.74 -24.20
CA THR A 63 -10.45 8.45 -23.03
C THR A 63 -8.95 8.19 -22.85
N ARG A 64 -8.29 8.92 -21.94
CA ARG A 64 -6.82 8.88 -21.76
C ARG A 64 -6.18 7.48 -21.72
N PRO A 65 -6.75 6.44 -21.08
CA PRO A 65 -6.16 5.09 -21.10
C PRO A 65 -6.05 4.48 -22.51
N LEU A 66 -6.91 4.91 -23.43
CA LEU A 66 -6.94 4.52 -24.83
C LEU A 66 -6.53 5.67 -25.77
N GLY A 67 -5.98 6.78 -25.24
CA GLY A 67 -5.69 8.00 -26.01
C GLY A 67 -4.67 7.79 -27.14
N HIS A 68 -3.90 6.70 -27.10
CA HIS A 68 -3.01 6.29 -28.18
C HIS A 68 -3.73 5.73 -29.42
N ILE A 69 -5.05 5.54 -29.35
CA ILE A 69 -5.87 5.04 -30.45
C ILE A 69 -6.46 6.20 -31.23
N GLU A 70 -5.94 6.42 -32.42
CA GLU A 70 -6.39 7.45 -33.35
C GLU A 70 -6.51 6.85 -34.75
N GLY A 71 -7.40 7.40 -35.58
CA GLY A 71 -7.53 6.97 -36.97
C GLY A 71 -8.76 6.11 -37.24
N GLU A 72 -8.79 5.44 -38.39
CA GLU A 72 -9.85 4.49 -38.72
C GLU A 72 -9.69 3.22 -37.87
N VAL A 73 -10.75 2.83 -37.18
CA VAL A 73 -10.80 1.61 -36.35
C VAL A 73 -12.02 0.77 -36.71
N THR A 74 -11.94 -0.54 -36.42
CA THR A 74 -13.11 -1.42 -36.50
C THR A 74 -13.58 -1.77 -35.09
N VAL A 75 -14.84 -1.42 -34.79
CA VAL A 75 -15.47 -1.66 -33.48
C VAL A 75 -16.49 -2.78 -33.58
N THR A 76 -16.40 -3.76 -32.69
CA THR A 76 -17.34 -4.88 -32.56
C THR A 76 -17.78 -5.06 -31.11
N ILE A 77 -18.98 -5.60 -30.87
CA ILE A 77 -19.39 -5.98 -29.51
C ILE A 77 -18.45 -7.06 -29.00
N ALA A 78 -17.84 -6.84 -27.84
CA ALA A 78 -17.01 -7.83 -27.17
C ALA A 78 -17.92 -8.85 -26.47
N PRO A 79 -17.63 -10.15 -26.56
CA PRO A 79 -18.35 -11.14 -25.78
C PRO A 79 -18.11 -10.93 -24.27
N SER A 80 -19.04 -11.39 -23.43
CA SER A 80 -18.75 -11.53 -21.99
C SER A 80 -17.59 -12.50 -21.79
N PRO A 81 -16.57 -12.15 -20.99
CA PRO A 81 -15.45 -13.05 -20.75
C PRO A 81 -15.92 -14.28 -19.97
N SER A 82 -15.27 -15.42 -20.21
CA SER A 82 -15.51 -16.65 -19.46
C SER A 82 -15.33 -16.43 -17.95
N SER A 83 -14.37 -15.58 -17.57
CA SER A 83 -14.08 -15.22 -16.18
C SER A 83 -15.25 -14.63 -15.40
N ALA A 84 -16.20 -13.96 -16.06
CA ALA A 84 -17.41 -13.45 -15.40
C ALA A 84 -18.26 -14.60 -14.81
N SER A 85 -18.25 -15.77 -15.44
CA SER A 85 -18.93 -16.97 -14.91
C SER A 85 -18.19 -17.55 -13.69
N TYR A 86 -16.87 -17.42 -13.64
CA TYR A 86 -16.06 -17.83 -12.49
C TYR A 86 -16.21 -16.88 -11.30
N VAL A 87 -16.35 -15.57 -11.54
CA VAL A 87 -16.75 -14.61 -10.50
C VAL A 87 -18.08 -15.01 -9.87
N ARG A 88 -19.06 -15.42 -10.70
CA ARG A 88 -20.34 -15.95 -10.20
C ARG A 88 -20.17 -17.25 -9.42
N LYS A 89 -19.35 -18.18 -9.91
CA LYS A 89 -19.01 -19.43 -9.19
C LYS A 89 -18.45 -19.12 -7.80
N LYS A 90 -17.58 -18.12 -7.67
CA LYS A 90 -17.05 -17.70 -6.37
C LYS A 90 -18.08 -17.02 -5.48
N LEU A 91 -19.00 -16.22 -6.04
CA LEU A 91 -20.15 -15.67 -5.31
C LEU A 91 -21.05 -16.77 -4.73
N ASP A 92 -21.19 -17.88 -5.44
CA ASP A 92 -21.94 -19.07 -4.99
C ASP A 92 -21.16 -19.94 -3.98
N ASP A 93 -20.01 -19.45 -3.47
CA ASP A 93 -19.11 -20.13 -2.53
C ASP A 93 -18.57 -21.48 -3.05
N ILE A 94 -18.28 -21.53 -4.35
CA ILE A 94 -17.67 -22.69 -4.98
C ILE A 94 -16.19 -22.38 -5.25
N GLU A 95 -15.32 -23.29 -4.83
CA GLU A 95 -13.87 -23.20 -5.01
C GLU A 95 -13.51 -23.11 -6.51
N LEU A 96 -12.60 -22.18 -6.83
CA LEU A 96 -12.09 -21.96 -8.18
C LEU A 96 -10.91 -22.89 -8.50
N GLU A 97 -10.91 -23.42 -9.71
CA GLU A 97 -9.79 -24.19 -10.24
C GLU A 97 -8.66 -23.26 -10.72
N ALA A 98 -7.43 -23.78 -10.82
CA ALA A 98 -6.26 -22.97 -11.20
C ALA A 98 -6.45 -22.21 -12.52
N GLY A 99 -6.97 -22.87 -13.56
CA GLY A 99 -7.24 -22.22 -14.86
C GLY A 99 -8.35 -21.17 -14.81
N GLU A 100 -9.33 -21.31 -13.91
CA GLU A 100 -10.39 -20.31 -13.73
C GLU A 100 -9.83 -19.03 -13.08
N ILE A 101 -8.88 -19.18 -12.15
CA ILE A 101 -8.18 -18.06 -11.53
C ILE A 101 -7.24 -17.39 -12.54
N GLU A 102 -6.52 -18.16 -13.35
CA GLU A 102 -5.66 -17.65 -14.42
C GLU A 102 -6.47 -16.81 -15.41
N ASP A 103 -7.65 -17.28 -15.82
CA ASP A 103 -8.58 -16.55 -16.70
C ASP A 103 -9.05 -15.23 -16.05
N ILE A 104 -9.43 -15.26 -14.77
CA ILE A 104 -9.82 -14.03 -14.03
C ILE A 104 -8.65 -13.04 -14.00
N VAL A 105 -7.46 -13.48 -13.62
CA VAL A 105 -6.27 -12.63 -13.51
C VAL A 105 -5.88 -12.04 -14.88
N THR A 106 -5.96 -12.85 -15.93
CA THR A 106 -5.72 -12.43 -17.31
C THR A 106 -6.71 -11.35 -17.74
N ASP A 107 -7.99 -11.54 -17.45
CA ASP A 107 -9.02 -10.57 -17.81
C ASP A 107 -8.95 -9.28 -16.98
N ILE A 108 -8.47 -9.34 -15.72
CA ILE A 108 -8.13 -8.14 -14.95
C ILE A 108 -6.95 -7.41 -15.61
N LYS A 109 -5.87 -8.13 -15.96
CA LYS A 109 -4.68 -7.56 -16.59
C LYS A 109 -5.03 -6.78 -17.86
N TYR A 110 -5.94 -7.28 -18.68
CA TYR A 110 -6.35 -6.65 -19.94
C TYR A 110 -7.61 -5.78 -19.85
N ASP A 111 -8.06 -5.41 -18.64
CA ASP A 111 -9.25 -4.56 -18.41
C ASP A 111 -10.53 -5.11 -19.08
N ARG A 112 -10.64 -6.44 -19.18
CA ARG A 112 -11.81 -7.14 -19.74
C ARG A 112 -12.92 -7.33 -18.70
N LEU A 113 -12.57 -7.32 -17.41
CA LEU A 113 -13.55 -7.21 -16.33
C LEU A 113 -13.84 -5.74 -16.02
N THR A 114 -15.12 -5.41 -15.99
CA THR A 114 -15.62 -4.10 -15.54
C THR A 114 -15.37 -3.92 -14.03
N ASP A 115 -15.41 -2.68 -13.55
CA ASP A 115 -15.33 -2.40 -12.10
C ASP A 115 -16.46 -3.09 -11.32
N ALA A 116 -17.62 -3.33 -11.94
CA ALA A 116 -18.73 -4.06 -11.32
C ALA A 116 -18.38 -5.55 -11.12
N GLU A 117 -17.85 -6.22 -12.15
CA GLU A 117 -17.44 -7.62 -12.08
C GLU A 117 -16.23 -7.80 -11.13
N LEU A 118 -15.27 -6.88 -11.17
CA LEU A 118 -14.11 -6.89 -10.28
C LEU A 118 -14.51 -6.64 -8.81
N SER A 119 -15.41 -5.68 -8.56
CA SER A 119 -15.96 -5.46 -7.21
C SER A 119 -16.72 -6.68 -6.70
N ALA A 120 -17.46 -7.37 -7.57
CA ALA A 120 -18.16 -8.60 -7.22
C ALA A 120 -17.17 -9.71 -6.84
N PHE A 121 -16.06 -9.85 -7.58
CA PHE A 121 -14.99 -10.78 -7.25
C PHE A 121 -14.37 -10.50 -5.88
N VAL A 122 -13.94 -9.26 -5.63
CA VAL A 122 -13.36 -8.85 -4.33
C VAL A 122 -14.35 -9.06 -3.18
N THR A 123 -15.62 -8.71 -3.39
CA THR A 123 -16.67 -8.89 -2.37
C THR A 123 -16.93 -10.38 -2.09
N SER A 124 -16.87 -11.22 -3.13
CA SER A 124 -16.99 -12.68 -2.99
C SER A 124 -15.84 -13.26 -2.18
N ILE A 125 -14.60 -12.83 -2.43
CA ILE A 125 -13.41 -13.23 -1.65
C ILE A 125 -13.54 -12.75 -0.21
N TYR A 126 -13.97 -11.51 0.01
CA TYR A 126 -14.14 -10.96 1.35
C TYR A 126 -15.17 -11.74 2.18
N THR A 127 -16.27 -12.17 1.54
CA THR A 127 -17.39 -12.84 2.22
C THR A 127 -17.14 -14.35 2.40
N ASN A 128 -16.66 -15.01 1.35
CA ASN A 128 -16.54 -16.46 1.27
C ASN A 128 -15.12 -16.96 1.56
N GLY A 129 -14.13 -16.06 1.58
CA GLY A 129 -12.71 -16.40 1.74
C GLY A 129 -12.11 -17.03 0.48
N LEU A 130 -10.83 -17.37 0.56
CA LEU A 130 -10.13 -18.19 -0.43
C LEU A 130 -9.60 -19.43 0.28
N SER A 131 -9.70 -20.58 -0.39
CA SER A 131 -8.97 -21.77 0.00
C SER A 131 -7.48 -21.54 -0.19
N ARG A 132 -6.65 -22.34 0.49
CA ARG A 132 -5.19 -22.27 0.33
C ARG A 132 -4.75 -22.52 -1.11
N ALA A 133 -5.42 -23.43 -1.82
CA ALA A 133 -5.12 -23.69 -3.22
C ALA A 133 -5.47 -22.47 -4.08
N GLU A 134 -6.60 -21.82 -3.83
CA GLU A 134 -6.97 -20.60 -4.53
C GLU A 134 -5.97 -19.45 -4.27
N ILE A 135 -5.46 -19.28 -3.04
CA ILE A 135 -4.46 -18.25 -2.73
C ILE A 135 -3.15 -18.51 -3.49
N VAL A 136 -2.66 -19.76 -3.51
CA VAL A 136 -1.45 -20.12 -4.27
C VAL A 136 -1.64 -19.82 -5.76
N ASN A 137 -2.71 -20.34 -6.36
CA ASN A 137 -2.99 -20.14 -7.79
C ASN A 137 -3.17 -18.67 -8.16
N LEU A 138 -3.83 -17.88 -7.29
CA LEU A 138 -3.99 -16.44 -7.47
C LEU A 138 -2.64 -15.73 -7.44
N THR A 139 -1.79 -16.08 -6.47
CA THR A 139 -0.47 -15.49 -6.32
C THR A 139 0.43 -15.80 -7.52
N GLU A 140 0.49 -17.06 -7.95
CA GLU A 140 1.26 -17.49 -9.13
C GLU A 140 0.78 -16.79 -10.40
N SER A 141 -0.54 -16.70 -10.59
CA SER A 141 -1.13 -16.00 -11.74
C SER A 141 -0.79 -14.50 -11.74
N MET A 142 -0.82 -13.85 -10.57
CA MET A 142 -0.45 -12.44 -10.43
C MET A 142 1.03 -12.20 -10.73
N VAL A 143 1.92 -13.11 -10.31
CA VAL A 143 3.35 -13.05 -10.67
C VAL A 143 3.53 -13.19 -12.17
N ALA A 144 2.89 -14.19 -12.80
CA ALA A 144 2.97 -14.43 -14.24
C ALA A 144 2.39 -13.27 -15.08
N ALA A 145 1.46 -12.51 -14.51
CA ALA A 145 0.86 -11.35 -15.15
C ALA A 145 1.79 -10.11 -15.22
N GLY A 146 2.76 -9.99 -14.31
CA GLY A 146 3.66 -8.85 -14.19
C GLY A 146 5.08 -9.07 -14.71
N GLU A 147 5.93 -8.06 -14.56
CA GLU A 147 7.37 -8.16 -14.82
C GLU A 147 8.11 -8.68 -13.57
N THR A 148 9.20 -9.43 -13.77
CA THR A 148 10.04 -9.94 -12.68
C THR A 148 11.46 -9.37 -12.77
N MET A 149 11.95 -8.84 -11.66
CA MET A 149 13.33 -8.43 -11.49
C MET A 149 14.22 -9.64 -11.18
N HIS A 150 15.40 -9.66 -11.79
CA HIS A 150 16.43 -10.66 -11.55
C HIS A 150 17.67 -9.98 -10.99
N TRP A 151 18.25 -10.60 -9.97
CA TRP A 151 19.44 -10.15 -9.27
C TRP A 151 20.55 -11.18 -9.45
N ASP A 152 21.79 -10.72 -9.51
CA ASP A 152 22.96 -11.61 -9.63
C ASP A 152 23.24 -12.36 -8.32
N GLN A 153 22.72 -11.84 -7.21
CA GLN A 153 22.81 -12.39 -5.87
C GLN A 153 21.80 -13.52 -5.68
N ALA A 154 22.25 -14.63 -5.09
CA ALA A 154 21.38 -15.76 -4.76
C ALA A 154 20.44 -15.47 -3.57
N VAL A 155 20.87 -14.59 -2.66
CA VAL A 155 20.11 -14.17 -1.49
C VAL A 155 19.71 -12.71 -1.68
N VAL A 156 18.41 -12.46 -1.75
CA VAL A 156 17.82 -11.14 -1.91
C VAL A 156 16.79 -10.94 -0.80
N ALA A 157 17.11 -10.06 0.13
CA ALA A 157 16.28 -9.78 1.30
C ALA A 157 15.11 -8.84 0.95
N ASP A 158 13.98 -9.00 1.64
CA ASP A 158 12.91 -8.00 1.69
C ASP A 158 12.26 -7.98 3.07
N LYS A 159 11.65 -6.86 3.42
CA LYS A 159 10.84 -6.71 4.63
C LYS A 159 9.50 -6.13 4.24
N HIS A 160 8.42 -6.83 4.55
CA HIS A 160 7.06 -6.29 4.41
C HIS A 160 6.39 -6.05 5.77
N SER A 161 5.36 -5.20 5.78
CA SER A 161 4.40 -5.13 6.89
C SER A 161 3.02 -5.08 6.28
N ILE A 162 2.09 -5.88 6.78
CA ILE A 162 0.69 -5.84 6.32
C ILE A 162 0.02 -4.48 6.62
N GLY A 163 0.66 -3.64 7.45
CA GLY A 163 0.27 -2.26 7.71
C GLY A 163 -0.83 -2.13 8.76
N GLY A 164 -1.58 -1.03 8.69
CA GLY A 164 -2.67 -0.71 9.62
C GLY A 164 -2.25 0.03 10.90
N VAL A 165 -0.99 -0.08 11.31
CA VAL A 165 -0.45 0.64 12.47
C VAL A 165 0.12 1.99 12.04
N ALA A 166 -0.31 3.07 12.70
CA ALA A 166 0.16 4.43 12.41
C ALA A 166 1.64 4.59 12.83
N GLY A 167 2.42 5.37 12.08
CA GLY A 167 3.83 5.63 12.39
C GLY A 167 4.79 4.44 12.22
N ASN A 168 4.34 3.29 11.68
CA ASN A 168 5.17 2.08 11.53
C ASN A 168 6.25 2.21 10.41
N ARG A 169 7.17 3.16 10.53
CA ARG A 169 8.29 3.42 9.60
C ARG A 169 9.56 2.72 10.01
N VAL A 170 9.45 1.42 10.25
CA VAL A 170 10.62 0.56 10.48
C VAL A 170 11.41 0.30 9.20
N THR A 171 10.77 0.30 8.03
CA THR A 171 11.41 -0.08 6.76
C THR A 171 12.59 0.83 6.39
N PRO A 172 12.49 2.17 6.49
CA PRO A 172 13.63 3.06 6.27
C PRO A 172 14.82 2.90 7.24
N ILE A 173 14.65 2.15 8.32
CA ILE A 173 15.71 1.82 9.27
C ILE A 173 16.26 0.41 9.00
N VAL A 174 15.38 -0.56 8.70
CA VAL A 174 15.76 -1.95 8.41
C VAL A 174 16.59 -2.04 7.12
N VAL A 175 16.17 -1.38 6.05
CA VAL A 175 16.86 -1.41 4.75
C VAL A 175 18.34 -1.02 4.88
N PRO A 176 18.71 0.14 5.45
CA PRO A 176 20.11 0.51 5.57
C PRO A 176 20.90 -0.37 6.55
N ILE A 177 20.27 -0.95 7.59
CA ILE A 177 20.95 -1.94 8.46
C ILE A 177 21.35 -3.17 7.64
N VAL A 178 20.42 -3.73 6.87
CA VAL A 178 20.64 -4.95 6.09
C VAL A 178 21.62 -4.71 4.95
N ALA A 179 21.48 -3.60 4.21
CA ALA A 179 22.42 -3.22 3.16
C ALA A 179 23.82 -2.91 3.72
N ALA A 180 23.94 -2.33 4.92
CA ALA A 180 25.24 -2.11 5.56
C ALA A 180 25.95 -3.40 6.00
N ALA A 181 25.20 -4.50 6.15
CA ALA A 181 25.74 -5.85 6.36
C ALA A 181 26.17 -6.54 5.06
N GLY A 182 26.04 -5.86 3.90
CA GLY A 182 26.36 -6.41 2.57
C GLY A 182 25.31 -7.36 2.02
N VAL A 183 24.07 -7.31 2.53
CA VAL A 183 22.95 -8.11 2.03
C VAL A 183 22.08 -7.25 1.11
N THR A 184 21.84 -7.75 -0.11
CA THR A 184 21.04 -7.04 -1.12
C THR A 184 19.57 -6.98 -0.72
N ILE A 185 18.99 -5.77 -0.63
CA ILE A 185 17.61 -5.50 -0.18
C ILE A 185 16.90 -4.44 -1.05
N PRO A 186 16.40 -4.82 -2.25
CA PRO A 186 15.79 -3.89 -3.21
C PRO A 186 14.33 -3.60 -2.84
N LYS A 187 14.10 -2.68 -1.89
CA LYS A 187 12.79 -2.51 -1.29
C LYS A 187 11.82 -1.68 -2.14
N THR A 188 10.77 -2.34 -2.64
CA THR A 188 9.61 -1.68 -3.27
C THR A 188 8.49 -1.45 -2.26
N SER A 189 7.97 -0.23 -2.18
CA SER A 189 6.90 0.17 -1.23
C SER A 189 5.74 0.84 -1.94
N SER A 190 4.52 0.69 -1.42
CA SER A 190 3.37 1.46 -1.87
C SER A 190 3.30 2.82 -1.16
N ARG A 191 2.53 3.73 -1.78
CA ARG A 191 2.04 4.96 -1.14
C ARG A 191 0.87 4.65 -0.21
N ALA A 192 0.53 5.59 0.65
CA ALA A 192 -0.58 5.46 1.60
C ALA A 192 -1.91 5.24 0.88
N VAL A 193 -2.66 4.22 1.29
CA VAL A 193 -4.06 4.03 0.88
C VAL A 193 -4.99 4.46 2.03
N THR A 194 -4.81 3.84 3.20
CA THR A 194 -5.62 4.10 4.40
C THR A 194 -4.82 4.71 5.56
N SER A 195 -3.49 4.67 5.51
CA SER A 195 -2.60 5.26 6.51
C SER A 195 -2.37 6.76 6.28
N ALA A 196 -1.84 7.44 7.29
CA ALA A 196 -1.45 8.86 7.18
C ALA A 196 -0.34 9.08 6.15
N ALA A 197 0.60 8.14 6.07
CA ALA A 197 1.65 8.09 5.06
C ALA A 197 1.92 6.64 4.64
N GLY A 198 2.54 6.43 3.49
CA GLY A 198 3.18 5.18 3.08
C GLY A 198 4.69 5.26 3.31
N THR A 199 5.40 4.15 3.14
CA THR A 199 6.88 4.19 3.19
C THR A 199 7.44 5.01 2.03
N ALA A 200 6.86 4.88 0.82
CA ALA A 200 7.25 5.70 -0.31
C ALA A 200 6.98 7.19 -0.05
N ASP A 201 5.86 7.55 0.57
CA ASP A 201 5.55 8.95 0.87
C ASP A 201 6.51 9.58 1.90
N THR A 202 6.99 8.78 2.86
CA THR A 202 8.02 9.21 3.83
C THR A 202 9.39 9.31 3.17
N MET A 203 9.77 8.35 2.32
CA MET A 203 11.07 8.41 1.60
C MET A 203 11.15 9.58 0.62
N GLU A 204 10.02 9.98 0.03
CA GLU A 204 9.92 11.15 -0.85
C GLU A 204 10.23 12.49 -0.13
N VAL A 205 10.33 12.49 1.20
CA VAL A 205 10.84 13.63 1.96
C VAL A 205 12.36 13.74 1.84
N PHE A 206 13.06 12.63 1.63
CA PHE A 206 14.52 12.55 1.60
C PHE A 206 15.10 12.51 0.18
N CYS A 207 14.44 11.81 -0.74
CA CYS A 207 14.96 11.49 -2.07
C CYS A 207 13.83 11.22 -3.07
N ASP A 208 14.17 11.07 -4.34
CA ASP A 208 13.21 10.58 -5.33
C ASP A 208 12.81 9.14 -5.00
N VAL A 209 11.61 8.73 -5.42
CA VAL A 209 11.09 7.37 -5.21
C VAL A 209 10.61 6.71 -6.51
N GLU A 210 10.58 7.43 -7.61
CA GLU A 210 10.08 6.94 -8.91
C GLU A 210 11.26 6.69 -9.85
N PHE A 211 11.46 5.43 -10.23
CA PHE A 211 12.59 4.98 -11.04
C PHE A 211 12.14 3.86 -11.98
N GLY A 212 12.75 3.79 -13.16
CA GLY A 212 12.62 2.64 -14.05
C GLY A 212 13.40 1.42 -13.53
N LEU A 213 13.10 0.23 -14.06
CA LEU A 213 13.74 -1.02 -13.62
C LEU A 213 15.27 -0.99 -13.77
N ASP A 214 15.79 -0.38 -14.83
CA ASP A 214 17.24 -0.30 -15.06
C ASP A 214 17.93 0.63 -14.04
N GLU A 215 17.33 1.77 -13.72
CA GLU A 215 17.83 2.68 -12.68
C GLU A 215 17.81 2.01 -11.30
N ILE A 216 16.75 1.24 -10.99
CA ILE A 216 16.67 0.47 -9.74
C ILE A 216 17.83 -0.55 -9.66
N ARG A 217 18.16 -1.23 -10.76
CA ARG A 217 19.29 -2.17 -10.79
C ARG A 217 20.62 -1.46 -10.54
N GLU A 218 20.83 -0.29 -11.13
CA GLU A 218 22.03 0.51 -10.92
C GLU A 218 22.18 0.97 -9.46
N ILE A 219 21.11 1.50 -8.86
CA ILE A 219 21.08 1.93 -7.45
C ILE A 219 21.41 0.77 -6.51
N VAL A 220 20.77 -0.39 -6.73
CA VAL A 220 20.98 -1.58 -5.89
C VAL A 220 22.37 -2.15 -6.08
N ALA A 221 22.93 -2.13 -7.30
CA ALA A 221 24.30 -2.56 -7.56
C ALA A 221 25.34 -1.64 -6.90
N GLU A 222 25.06 -0.35 -6.75
CA GLU A 222 25.92 0.60 -6.07
C GLU A 222 25.85 0.45 -4.54
N THR A 223 24.65 0.25 -3.99
CA THR A 223 24.40 0.48 -2.57
C THR A 223 23.94 -0.75 -1.78
N ASP A 224 23.69 -1.88 -2.43
CA ASP A 224 23.05 -3.09 -1.88
C ASP A 224 21.59 -2.88 -1.42
N GLY A 225 21.00 -1.69 -1.60
CA GLY A 225 19.64 -1.44 -1.15
C GLY A 225 18.98 -0.28 -1.87
N CYS A 226 17.66 -0.27 -1.91
CA CYS A 226 16.91 0.88 -2.41
C CYS A 226 15.57 0.98 -1.70
N MET A 227 14.93 2.14 -1.76
CA MET A 227 13.56 2.32 -1.28
C MET A 227 12.75 3.10 -2.31
N VAL A 228 12.09 2.36 -3.19
CA VAL A 228 11.37 2.93 -4.35
C VAL A 228 9.87 2.70 -4.26
N TRP A 229 9.10 3.51 -4.98
CA TRP A 229 7.67 3.33 -5.13
C TRP A 229 7.38 2.24 -6.15
N GLY A 230 6.69 1.18 -5.69
CA GLY A 230 6.36 0.04 -6.54
C GLY A 230 5.41 0.36 -7.71
N GLY A 231 4.60 1.42 -7.61
CA GLY A 231 3.67 1.80 -8.68
C GLY A 231 4.34 2.41 -9.91
N GLY A 232 5.60 2.82 -9.80
CA GLY A 232 6.40 3.26 -10.95
C GLY A 232 6.91 2.11 -11.84
N VAL A 233 6.77 0.86 -11.37
CA VAL A 233 7.27 -0.34 -12.05
C VAL A 233 6.16 -1.38 -12.18
N ASN A 234 6.03 -1.97 -13.36
CA ASN A 234 4.92 -2.86 -13.71
C ASN A 234 5.09 -4.30 -13.13
N LEU A 235 5.43 -4.42 -11.85
CA LEU A 235 5.76 -5.69 -11.18
C LEU A 235 4.52 -6.55 -10.88
N SER A 236 3.38 -5.92 -10.58
CA SER A 236 2.11 -6.61 -10.31
C SER A 236 0.91 -5.76 -10.76
N PRO A 237 0.66 -5.63 -12.08
CA PRO A 237 -0.41 -4.78 -12.62
C PRO A 237 -1.82 -5.17 -12.15
N VAL A 238 -2.02 -6.45 -11.84
CA VAL A 238 -3.32 -6.99 -11.42
C VAL A 238 -3.65 -6.53 -10.00
N ASP A 239 -2.64 -6.44 -9.13
CA ASP A 239 -2.81 -5.99 -7.75
C ASP A 239 -3.34 -4.56 -7.67
N ASP A 240 -2.72 -3.64 -8.42
CA ASP A 240 -3.14 -2.23 -8.45
C ASP A 240 -4.59 -2.05 -8.92
N LYS A 241 -5.03 -2.90 -9.87
CA LYS A 241 -6.42 -2.91 -10.36
C LYS A 241 -7.39 -3.46 -9.32
N ILE A 242 -7.01 -4.49 -8.56
CA ILE A 242 -7.84 -5.02 -7.47
C ILE A 242 -7.97 -3.98 -6.34
N ILE A 243 -6.86 -3.36 -5.93
CA ILE A 243 -6.83 -2.34 -4.86
C ILE A 243 -7.76 -1.15 -5.20
N ARG A 244 -7.91 -0.82 -6.49
CA ARG A 244 -8.80 0.25 -6.97
C ARG A 244 -10.24 0.04 -6.53
N VAL A 245 -10.74 -1.19 -6.51
CA VAL A 245 -12.13 -1.50 -6.11
C VAL A 245 -12.24 -1.87 -4.63
N GLU A 246 -11.15 -2.28 -3.98
CA GLU A 246 -11.08 -2.50 -2.53
C GLU A 246 -11.21 -1.20 -1.74
N THR A 247 -10.52 -0.15 -2.19
CA THR A 247 -10.38 1.11 -1.45
C THR A 247 -11.72 1.81 -1.17
N PRO A 248 -12.65 1.97 -2.14
CA PRO A 248 -13.95 2.63 -1.90
C PRO A 248 -14.81 1.94 -0.85
N LEU A 249 -14.69 0.60 -0.73
CA LEU A 249 -15.43 -0.21 0.23
C LEU A 249 -14.63 -0.49 1.51
N SER A 250 -13.35 -0.10 1.55
CA SER A 250 -12.42 -0.43 2.63
C SER A 250 -12.34 -1.94 2.92
N LEU A 251 -12.36 -2.76 1.86
CA LEU A 251 -12.19 -4.21 1.94
C LEU A 251 -10.70 -4.57 1.84
N ASP A 252 -10.26 -5.56 2.62
CA ASP A 252 -8.89 -6.09 2.58
C ASP A 252 -8.95 -7.59 2.92
N PRO A 253 -9.41 -8.44 1.98
CA PRO A 253 -9.59 -9.87 2.24
C PRO A 253 -8.24 -10.55 2.53
N PRO A 254 -8.10 -11.37 3.60
CA PRO A 254 -6.81 -11.95 3.97
C PRO A 254 -6.10 -12.74 2.86
N GLY A 255 -6.84 -13.57 2.12
CA GLY A 255 -6.28 -14.37 1.02
C GLY A 255 -5.76 -13.50 -0.13
N GLN A 256 -6.49 -12.45 -0.50
CA GLN A 256 -6.02 -11.52 -1.53
C GLN A 256 -4.87 -10.64 -1.02
N MET A 257 -4.88 -10.23 0.25
CA MET A 257 -3.76 -9.51 0.85
C MET A 257 -2.47 -10.34 0.80
N ILE A 258 -2.53 -11.63 1.11
CA ILE A 258 -1.38 -12.55 1.02
C ILE A 258 -0.89 -12.63 -0.43
N ALA A 259 -1.80 -12.85 -1.38
CA ALA A 259 -1.46 -12.94 -2.81
C ALA A 259 -0.85 -11.64 -3.36
N SER A 260 -1.43 -10.50 -3.00
CA SER A 260 -0.90 -9.17 -3.28
C SER A 260 0.54 -9.02 -2.78
N VAL A 261 0.77 -9.30 -1.49
CA VAL A 261 2.08 -9.11 -0.86
C VAL A 261 3.11 -10.03 -1.51
N LEU A 262 2.86 -11.33 -1.59
CA LEU A 262 3.84 -12.29 -2.07
C LEU A 262 4.08 -12.18 -3.57
N SER A 263 3.08 -11.85 -4.39
CA SER A 263 3.29 -11.63 -5.83
C SER A 263 4.25 -10.47 -6.09
N LYS A 264 4.08 -9.32 -5.42
CA LYS A 264 5.01 -8.18 -5.53
C LYS A 264 6.42 -8.54 -5.07
N LYS A 265 6.56 -9.35 -4.02
CA LYS A 265 7.86 -9.76 -3.48
C LYS A 265 8.57 -10.73 -4.42
N LYS A 266 7.84 -11.69 -4.98
CA LYS A 266 8.35 -12.61 -6.00
C LYS A 266 8.76 -11.87 -7.28
N SER A 267 7.90 -10.97 -7.77
CA SER A 267 8.20 -10.11 -8.91
C SER A 267 9.39 -9.17 -8.65
N ALA A 268 9.63 -8.77 -7.40
CA ALA A 268 10.82 -8.01 -7.03
C ALA A 268 12.10 -8.86 -6.96
N GLY A 269 12.01 -10.18 -7.17
CA GLY A 269 13.16 -11.09 -7.13
C GLY A 269 13.63 -11.46 -5.72
N SER A 270 12.81 -11.20 -4.69
CA SER A 270 13.16 -11.49 -3.29
C SER A 270 13.14 -12.98 -2.99
N THR A 271 14.08 -13.44 -2.16
CA THR A 271 14.22 -14.85 -1.75
C THR A 271 13.99 -15.04 -0.26
N GLU A 272 14.49 -14.13 0.58
CA GLU A 272 14.39 -14.16 2.04
C GLU A 272 13.56 -12.97 2.52
N ILE A 273 12.46 -13.21 3.23
CA ILE A 273 11.51 -12.14 3.54
C ILE A 273 11.08 -12.19 5.00
N VAL A 274 11.10 -11.04 5.66
CA VAL A 274 10.41 -10.87 6.94
C VAL A 274 9.06 -10.17 6.74
N ILE A 275 7.99 -10.78 7.23
CA ILE A 275 6.63 -10.21 7.22
C ILE A 275 6.25 -9.77 8.63
N ASP A 276 6.15 -8.46 8.87
CA ASP A 276 5.61 -7.89 10.11
C ASP A 276 4.08 -7.95 10.10
N ILE A 277 3.51 -8.67 11.08
CA ILE A 277 2.07 -8.89 11.28
C ILE A 277 1.64 -8.22 12.60
N PRO A 278 1.27 -6.92 12.60
CA PRO A 278 0.78 -6.27 13.79
C PRO A 278 -0.64 -6.74 14.15
N TYR A 279 -0.86 -7.12 15.40
CA TYR A 279 -2.18 -7.49 15.91
C TYR A 279 -2.63 -6.63 17.10
N GLY A 280 -3.94 -6.54 17.29
CA GLY A 280 -4.56 -5.91 18.45
C GLY A 280 -5.70 -4.97 18.10
N GLU A 281 -6.26 -4.32 19.13
CA GLU A 281 -7.36 -3.37 18.95
C GLU A 281 -6.96 -2.24 17.98
N GLY A 282 -7.72 -2.10 16.89
CA GLY A 282 -7.48 -1.09 15.87
C GLY A 282 -6.38 -1.42 14.84
N ALA A 283 -5.74 -2.59 14.93
CA ALA A 283 -4.91 -3.14 13.86
C ALA A 283 -5.77 -3.89 12.82
N LYS A 284 -5.20 -4.20 11.66
CA LYS A 284 -5.86 -5.03 10.63
C LYS A 284 -6.16 -6.45 11.14
N VAL A 285 -5.25 -6.98 11.96
CA VAL A 285 -5.39 -8.32 12.55
C VAL A 285 -5.87 -8.17 13.99
N PRO A 286 -7.09 -8.63 14.33
CA PRO A 286 -7.71 -8.29 15.60
C PRO A 286 -7.13 -9.07 16.80
N SER A 287 -6.60 -10.26 16.57
CA SER A 287 -6.17 -11.18 17.63
C SER A 287 -4.86 -11.89 17.30
N LEU A 288 -4.20 -12.38 18.34
CA LEU A 288 -2.98 -13.17 18.20
C LEU A 288 -3.24 -14.48 17.43
N ASP A 289 -4.40 -15.10 17.62
CA ASP A 289 -4.73 -16.35 16.92
C ASP A 289 -4.94 -16.12 15.43
N ALA A 290 -5.63 -15.03 15.05
CA ALA A 290 -5.75 -14.64 13.64
C ALA A 290 -4.39 -14.29 13.01
N ALA A 291 -3.47 -13.69 13.79
CA ALA A 291 -2.12 -13.41 13.32
C ALA A 291 -1.30 -14.68 13.07
N ARG A 292 -1.49 -15.72 13.88
CA ARG A 292 -0.84 -17.03 13.70
C ARG A 292 -1.39 -17.77 12.48
N GLU A 293 -2.70 -17.76 12.29
CA GLU A 293 -3.34 -18.36 11.11
C GLU A 293 -2.83 -17.69 9.83
N MET A 294 -2.80 -16.35 9.82
CA MET A 294 -2.24 -15.59 8.69
C MET A 294 -0.75 -15.89 8.45
N ALA A 295 0.05 -16.05 9.50
CA ALA A 295 1.45 -16.44 9.38
C ALA A 295 1.61 -17.83 8.74
N GLU A 296 0.78 -18.80 9.13
CA GLU A 296 0.79 -20.13 8.50
C GLU A 296 0.39 -20.10 7.03
N ASP A 297 -0.53 -19.22 6.64
CA ASP A 297 -0.93 -19.08 5.23
C ASP A 297 0.15 -18.35 4.41
N PHE A 298 0.85 -17.36 4.98
CA PHE A 298 2.04 -16.76 4.35
C PHE A 298 3.13 -17.79 4.06
N ASP A 299 3.51 -18.57 5.07
CA ASP A 299 4.49 -19.68 4.97
C ASP A 299 4.07 -20.68 3.88
N ARG A 300 2.79 -21.10 3.96
CA ARG A 300 2.01 -21.84 2.94
C ARG A 300 2.35 -21.47 1.50
N VAL A 301 2.04 -20.22 1.21
CA VAL A 301 2.06 -19.70 -0.15
C VAL A 301 3.48 -19.37 -0.58
N ALA A 302 4.33 -18.93 0.34
CA ALA A 302 5.75 -18.67 0.08
C ALA A 302 6.49 -19.95 -0.35
N ASP A 303 6.25 -21.07 0.35
CA ASP A 303 6.81 -22.38 0.00
C ASP A 303 6.46 -22.80 -1.43
N ALA A 304 5.20 -22.61 -1.84
CA ALA A 304 4.74 -22.91 -3.20
C ALA A 304 5.45 -22.04 -4.25
N LEU A 305 5.77 -20.79 -3.91
CA LEU A 305 6.50 -19.85 -4.76
C LEU A 305 8.03 -20.06 -4.72
N GLY A 306 8.53 -20.97 -3.88
CA GLY A 306 9.96 -21.15 -3.64
C GLY A 306 10.60 -19.89 -3.04
N MET A 307 9.96 -19.33 -2.01
CA MET A 307 10.42 -18.19 -1.23
C MET A 307 10.48 -18.58 0.24
N ALA A 308 11.47 -18.07 0.98
CA ALA A 308 11.52 -18.23 2.43
C ALA A 308 10.91 -16.99 3.10
N VAL A 309 9.94 -17.22 3.99
CA VAL A 309 9.22 -16.16 4.70
C VAL A 309 9.25 -16.41 6.20
N ASP A 310 9.75 -15.43 6.95
CA ASP A 310 9.67 -15.37 8.41
C ASP A 310 8.61 -14.35 8.86
N CYS A 311 7.54 -14.83 9.47
CA CYS A 311 6.48 -13.97 9.99
C CYS A 311 6.78 -13.51 11.43
N ALA A 312 6.97 -12.21 11.60
CA ALA A 312 7.14 -11.55 12.89
C ALA A 312 5.78 -10.99 13.37
N ILE A 313 5.15 -11.67 14.33
CA ILE A 313 3.90 -11.20 14.94
C ILE A 313 4.20 -10.11 15.99
N THR A 314 3.71 -8.89 15.76
CA THR A 314 4.03 -7.72 16.61
C THR A 314 2.78 -7.09 17.22
N ARG A 315 2.94 -6.29 18.28
CA ARG A 315 1.83 -5.56 18.89
C ARG A 315 1.50 -4.33 18.04
N GLY A 316 0.22 -4.19 17.68
CA GLY A 316 -0.33 -3.08 16.90
C GLY A 316 -1.40 -2.29 17.64
N ASN A 317 -1.36 -2.26 18.98
CA ASN A 317 -2.38 -1.63 19.83
C ASN A 317 -2.21 -0.11 20.04
N GLN A 318 -1.13 0.48 19.52
CA GLN A 318 -0.87 1.92 19.51
C GLN A 318 0.03 2.28 18.31
N PRO A 319 0.15 3.58 17.98
CA PRO A 319 1.14 4.04 16.99
C PRO A 319 2.57 3.68 17.39
N VAL A 320 3.44 3.50 16.38
CA VAL A 320 4.88 3.28 16.56
C VAL A 320 5.59 4.62 16.35
N GLY A 321 6.57 4.93 17.21
CA GLY A 321 7.22 6.24 17.20
C GLY A 321 6.33 7.35 17.78
N THR A 322 6.72 8.61 17.57
CA THR A 322 5.96 9.78 18.02
C THR A 322 5.37 10.57 16.85
N GLY A 323 6.04 10.60 15.71
CA GLY A 323 5.57 11.25 14.50
C GLY A 323 4.61 10.40 13.66
N ILE A 324 3.52 11.02 13.19
CA ILE A 324 2.55 10.42 12.25
C ILE A 324 2.41 11.37 11.06
N GLY A 325 2.60 10.88 9.83
CA GLY A 325 2.64 11.71 8.62
C GLY A 325 4.06 11.88 8.07
N CYS A 326 4.20 12.26 6.79
CA CYS A 326 5.44 12.09 6.03
C CYS A 326 6.67 12.74 6.70
N GLY A 327 6.65 14.06 6.97
CA GLY A 327 7.77 14.78 7.56
C GLY A 327 8.05 14.40 9.02
N LEU A 328 7.00 14.17 9.81
CA LEU A 328 7.13 13.77 11.22
C LEU A 328 7.69 12.35 11.37
N GLU A 329 7.29 11.42 10.50
CA GLU A 329 7.84 10.07 10.50
C GLU A 329 9.26 10.03 9.91
N ALA A 330 9.57 10.89 8.93
CA ALA A 330 10.93 11.09 8.44
C ALA A 330 11.86 11.57 9.56
N ARG A 331 11.41 12.51 10.40
CA ARG A 331 12.14 12.96 11.59
C ARG A 331 12.46 11.79 12.52
N ASP A 332 11.47 10.96 12.84
CA ASP A 332 11.66 9.82 13.74
C ASP A 332 12.64 8.79 13.16
N VAL A 333 12.57 8.51 11.85
CA VAL A 333 13.52 7.63 11.14
C VAL A 333 14.95 8.16 11.28
N LEU A 334 15.15 9.44 10.96
CA LEU A 334 16.48 10.06 11.01
C LEU A 334 17.04 10.08 12.44
N ALA A 335 16.18 10.40 13.42
CA ALA A 335 16.55 10.39 14.83
C ALA A 335 16.96 8.98 15.30
N VAL A 336 16.27 7.92 14.87
CA VAL A 336 16.68 6.54 15.21
C VAL A 336 18.02 6.19 14.58
N LEU A 337 18.25 6.52 13.31
CA LEU A 337 19.53 6.29 12.63
C LEU A 337 20.69 7.09 13.28
N GLN A 338 20.39 8.22 13.92
CA GLN A 338 21.35 9.02 14.68
C GLN A 338 21.54 8.57 16.14
N GLY A 339 20.73 7.61 16.62
CA GLY A 339 20.78 7.10 17.99
C GLY A 339 19.98 7.89 19.03
N GLU A 340 19.12 8.82 18.61
CA GLU A 340 18.33 9.71 19.49
C GLU A 340 16.80 9.59 19.28
N GLY A 341 16.35 8.59 18.50
CA GLY A 341 14.95 8.42 18.13
C GLY A 341 14.09 7.62 19.12
N PRO A 342 12.79 7.42 18.82
CA PRO A 342 11.89 6.68 19.69
C PRO A 342 12.31 5.21 19.91
N ASP A 343 12.37 4.80 21.17
CA ASP A 343 12.84 3.46 21.58
C ASP A 343 12.02 2.31 21.01
N ASP A 344 10.70 2.48 20.86
CA ASP A 344 9.80 1.46 20.32
C ASP A 344 10.03 1.23 18.83
N LEU A 345 10.21 2.32 18.07
CA LEU A 345 10.55 2.28 16.65
C LEU A 345 11.92 1.62 16.45
N ARG A 346 12.93 2.04 17.23
CA ARG A 346 14.28 1.44 17.22
C ARG A 346 14.23 -0.05 17.52
N SER A 347 13.61 -0.42 18.65
CA SER A 347 13.57 -1.82 19.10
C SER A 347 12.88 -2.73 18.09
N LYS A 348 11.78 -2.26 17.50
CA LYS A 348 11.07 -3.01 16.46
C LYS A 348 11.91 -3.14 15.18
N ALA A 349 12.55 -2.07 14.73
CA ALA A 349 13.40 -2.10 13.54
C ALA A 349 14.59 -3.05 13.70
N VAL A 350 15.31 -2.96 14.82
CA VAL A 350 16.45 -3.84 15.14
C VAL A 350 16.01 -5.30 15.18
N THR A 351 14.91 -5.61 15.87
CA THR A 351 14.42 -7.00 15.97
C THR A 351 14.06 -7.57 14.60
N LEU A 352 13.38 -6.81 13.75
CA LEU A 352 13.02 -7.26 12.40
C LEU A 352 14.25 -7.41 11.50
N ALA A 353 15.25 -6.54 11.64
CA ALA A 353 16.51 -6.64 10.92
C ALA A 353 17.32 -7.86 11.36
N ASP A 354 17.39 -8.18 12.66
CA ASP A 354 18.09 -9.38 13.16
C ASP A 354 17.46 -10.68 12.62
N ILE A 355 16.12 -10.76 12.57
CA ILE A 355 15.43 -11.90 11.97
C ILE A 355 15.83 -12.03 10.49
N LEU A 356 15.79 -10.92 9.74
CA LEU A 356 16.09 -10.93 8.32
C LEU A 356 17.57 -11.26 8.02
N LEU A 357 18.51 -10.70 8.79
CA LEU A 357 19.93 -11.03 8.69
C LEU A 357 20.17 -12.52 8.98
N SER A 358 19.50 -13.07 10.00
CA SER A 358 19.58 -14.50 10.32
C SER A 358 19.06 -15.38 9.19
N ALA A 359 17.92 -15.03 8.58
CA ALA A 359 17.38 -15.73 7.41
C ALA A 359 18.35 -15.69 6.22
N CYS A 360 19.06 -14.58 6.06
CA CYS A 360 20.10 -14.41 5.04
C CYS A 360 21.44 -15.08 5.38
N ASN A 361 21.55 -15.81 6.50
CA ASN A 361 22.79 -16.40 7.02
C ASN A 361 23.90 -15.35 7.27
N CYS A 362 23.51 -14.16 7.72
CA CYS A 362 24.42 -13.10 8.14
C CYS A 362 24.43 -12.99 9.67
N ASP A 363 25.58 -13.26 10.29
CA ASP A 363 25.75 -13.27 11.75
C ASP A 363 26.04 -11.88 12.37
N GLU A 364 25.89 -10.80 11.59
CA GLU A 364 26.03 -9.44 12.12
C GLU A 364 24.84 -9.06 13.01
N SER A 365 25.11 -8.25 14.04
CA SER A 365 24.05 -7.72 14.90
C SER A 365 23.47 -6.43 14.32
N ALA A 366 22.17 -6.40 14.08
CA ALA A 366 21.47 -5.19 13.62
C ALA A 366 21.65 -4.02 14.58
N ALA A 367 21.63 -4.30 15.90
CA ALA A 367 21.88 -3.29 16.92
C ALA A 367 23.29 -2.70 16.79
N ALA A 368 24.31 -3.53 16.57
CA ALA A 368 25.68 -3.06 16.42
C ALA A 368 25.85 -2.18 15.16
N ILE A 369 25.29 -2.60 14.02
CA ILE A 369 25.30 -1.82 12.76
C ILE A 369 24.60 -0.47 12.91
N LEU A 370 23.52 -0.43 13.69
CA LEU A 370 22.81 0.81 13.99
C LEU A 370 23.66 1.72 14.90
N ASP A 371 24.17 1.17 16.00
CA ASP A 371 24.87 1.92 17.05
C ASP A 371 26.28 2.40 16.62
N ASP A 372 26.92 1.72 15.66
CA ASP A 372 28.22 2.11 15.11
C ASP A 372 28.14 3.06 13.89
N SER A 373 26.93 3.57 13.60
CA SER A 373 26.63 4.51 12.51
C SER A 373 26.76 3.95 11.08
N ARG A 374 27.05 2.66 10.89
CA ARG A 374 27.05 2.05 9.54
C ARG A 374 25.69 2.14 8.86
N ALA A 375 24.60 1.93 9.62
CA ALA A 375 23.25 2.10 9.09
C ALA A 375 23.00 3.54 8.60
N LEU A 376 23.39 4.55 9.37
CA LEU A 376 23.23 5.96 8.96
C LEU A 376 24.06 6.28 7.71
N ALA A 377 25.30 5.81 7.64
CA ALA A 377 26.15 5.99 6.47
C ALA A 377 25.52 5.36 5.22
N LYS A 378 25.02 4.12 5.33
CA LYS A 378 24.34 3.42 4.23
C LYS A 378 23.02 4.08 3.84
N PHE A 379 22.24 4.58 4.80
CA PHE A 379 21.02 5.34 4.50
C PHE A 379 21.33 6.57 3.64
N ARG A 380 22.39 7.32 3.98
CA ARG A 380 22.83 8.49 3.22
C ARG A 380 23.30 8.13 1.81
N GLU A 381 23.99 7.00 1.66
CA GLU A 381 24.41 6.47 0.37
C GLU A 381 23.21 6.15 -0.52
N ILE A 382 22.20 5.45 0.02
CA ILE A 382 20.94 5.17 -0.68
C ILE A 382 20.22 6.47 -1.06
N VAL A 383 20.11 7.43 -0.13
CA VAL A 383 19.50 8.74 -0.40
C VAL A 383 20.21 9.46 -1.54
N ALA A 384 21.55 9.47 -1.56
CA ALA A 384 22.33 10.10 -2.62
C ALA A 384 22.14 9.41 -3.97
N ALA A 385 22.14 8.07 -4.00
CA ALA A 385 21.89 7.27 -5.21
C ALA A 385 20.45 7.48 -5.75
N GLN A 386 19.51 7.83 -4.87
CA GLN A 386 18.14 8.19 -5.22
C GLN A 386 17.94 9.72 -5.40
N ASN A 387 18.99 10.45 -5.81
CA ASN A 387 18.98 11.90 -6.09
C ASN A 387 18.62 12.82 -4.91
N GLY A 388 18.65 12.31 -3.68
CA GLY A 388 18.40 13.08 -2.47
C GLY A 388 19.63 13.79 -1.92
N ASN A 389 19.43 14.62 -0.89
CA ASN A 389 20.53 15.25 -0.16
C ASN A 389 21.01 14.32 0.99
N PRO A 390 22.21 13.71 0.92
CA PRO A 390 22.72 12.84 1.99
C PRO A 390 22.99 13.58 3.31
N ASP A 391 23.18 14.91 3.25
CA ASP A 391 23.46 15.73 4.43
C ASP A 391 22.20 16.32 5.08
N VAL A 392 21.00 15.86 4.67
CA VAL A 392 19.72 16.27 5.26
C VAL A 392 19.72 16.10 6.78
N THR A 393 19.26 17.14 7.47
CA THR A 393 19.12 17.17 8.93
C THR A 393 17.66 17.24 9.33
N VAL A 394 17.38 17.04 10.62
CA VAL A 394 16.01 17.14 11.16
C VAL A 394 15.40 18.53 10.91
N ASP A 395 16.22 19.58 10.92
CA ASP A 395 15.77 20.96 10.72
C ASP A 395 15.38 21.26 9.26
N ASP A 396 15.85 20.45 8.30
CA ASP A 396 15.51 20.59 6.89
C ASP A 396 14.15 19.94 6.54
N LEU A 397 13.59 19.14 7.46
CA LEU A 397 12.39 18.36 7.20
C LEU A 397 11.13 19.24 7.17
N PRO A 398 10.20 19.00 6.24
CA PRO A 398 8.97 19.77 6.14
C PRO A 398 8.06 19.44 7.33
N ILE A 399 7.80 20.42 8.18
CA ILE A 399 6.84 20.33 9.29
C ILE A 399 5.85 21.48 9.19
N GLY A 400 4.55 21.16 9.24
CA GLY A 400 3.47 22.12 9.08
C GLY A 400 3.48 23.17 10.18
N SER A 401 3.42 24.45 9.78
CA SER A 401 3.49 25.60 10.69
C SER A 401 2.17 25.91 11.40
N HIS A 402 1.04 25.42 10.88
CA HIS A 402 -0.26 25.59 11.53
C HIS A 402 -0.48 24.48 12.53
N THR A 403 -0.26 24.78 13.81
CA THR A 403 -0.34 23.78 14.88
C THR A 403 -1.53 23.99 15.81
N ALA A 404 -2.01 22.89 16.40
CA ALA A 404 -2.96 22.90 17.51
C ALA A 404 -2.73 21.67 18.40
N THR A 405 -2.64 21.89 19.71
CA THR A 405 -2.52 20.80 20.68
C THR A 405 -3.90 20.28 21.09
N VAL A 406 -4.01 18.97 21.20
CA VAL A 406 -5.18 18.28 21.77
C VAL A 406 -4.81 17.82 23.17
N ASP A 407 -5.43 18.44 24.16
CA ASP A 407 -5.14 18.19 25.57
C ASP A 407 -6.06 17.12 26.18
N ALA A 408 -5.59 16.48 27.24
CA ALA A 408 -6.36 15.57 28.06
C ALA A 408 -7.51 16.31 28.73
N ARG A 409 -8.75 15.84 28.53
CA ARG A 409 -9.95 16.47 29.11
C ARG A 409 -10.10 16.24 30.61
N ARG A 410 -9.34 15.29 31.15
CA ARG A 410 -9.43 14.80 32.54
C ARG A 410 -8.12 14.16 32.94
N GLU A 411 -7.89 14.07 34.25
CA GLU A 411 -6.83 13.26 34.82
C GLU A 411 -7.09 11.77 34.58
N GLY A 412 -6.02 10.99 34.44
CA GLY A 412 -6.13 9.54 34.32
C GLY A 412 -4.92 8.89 33.68
N ARG A 413 -5.16 7.75 33.03
CA ARG A 413 -4.14 6.99 32.30
C ARG A 413 -4.56 6.78 30.86
N VAL A 414 -3.66 6.97 29.91
CA VAL A 414 -3.92 6.70 28.49
C VAL A 414 -4.18 5.21 28.33
N SER A 415 -5.41 4.85 27.98
CA SER A 415 -5.86 3.47 27.88
C SER A 415 -5.72 2.89 26.47
N HIS A 416 -5.85 3.75 25.46
CA HIS A 416 -5.81 3.33 24.06
C HIS A 416 -5.48 4.50 23.13
N ALA A 417 -4.69 4.24 22.09
CA ALA A 417 -4.44 5.15 20.98
C ALA A 417 -4.87 4.44 19.68
N ASN A 418 -6.02 4.84 19.14
CA ASN A 418 -6.65 4.11 18.05
C ASN A 418 -5.97 4.42 16.71
N ASN A 419 -5.22 3.47 16.17
CA ASN A 419 -4.46 3.63 14.92
C ASN A 419 -5.31 4.16 13.75
N ARG A 420 -6.55 3.69 13.59
CA ARG A 420 -7.45 4.15 12.52
C ARG A 420 -7.83 5.62 12.69
N LEU A 421 -8.19 6.02 13.92
CA LEU A 421 -8.57 7.41 14.20
C LEU A 421 -7.37 8.36 14.17
N VAL A 422 -6.19 7.89 14.60
CA VAL A 422 -4.92 8.63 14.51
C VAL A 422 -4.57 8.89 13.05
N ASN A 423 -4.61 7.85 12.19
CA ASN A 423 -4.39 7.99 10.76
C ASN A 423 -5.40 8.95 10.11
N GLU A 424 -6.69 8.79 10.40
CA GLU A 424 -7.75 9.66 9.86
C GLU A 424 -7.57 11.13 10.29
N CYS A 425 -7.17 11.38 11.54
CA CYS A 425 -6.90 12.72 12.04
C CYS A 425 -5.71 13.37 11.32
N ALA A 426 -4.62 12.62 11.10
CA ALA A 426 -3.47 13.09 10.31
C ALA A 426 -3.85 13.36 8.84
N ARG A 427 -4.69 12.52 8.23
CA ARG A 427 -5.18 12.72 6.86
C ARG A 427 -6.01 13.99 6.71
N ARG A 428 -6.88 14.27 7.69
CA ARG A 428 -7.64 15.54 7.75
C ARG A 428 -6.74 16.76 7.93
N ALA A 429 -5.59 16.61 8.59
CA ALA A 429 -4.59 17.66 8.69
C ALA A 429 -3.87 17.93 7.36
N GLY A 430 -3.94 17.00 6.39
CA GLY A 430 -3.40 17.16 5.03
C GLY A 430 -2.54 15.99 4.53
N ALA A 431 -2.20 15.04 5.41
CA ALA A 431 -1.33 13.92 5.04
C ALA A 431 -2.01 12.93 4.07
N PRO A 432 -1.26 12.26 3.16
CA PRO A 432 0.17 12.42 2.90
C PRO A 432 0.50 13.52 1.87
N LYS A 433 -0.51 14.17 1.29
CA LYS A 433 -0.32 15.15 0.20
C LYS A 433 0.49 16.36 0.65
N ASP A 434 0.17 16.87 1.83
CA ASP A 434 0.93 17.91 2.51
C ASP A 434 2.01 17.20 3.34
N LYS A 435 3.28 17.30 2.94
CA LYS A 435 4.37 16.54 3.58
C LYS A 435 4.62 16.99 5.01
N GLY A 436 4.33 18.26 5.33
CA GLY A 436 4.43 18.77 6.68
C GLY A 436 3.24 18.46 7.59
N ALA A 437 2.15 17.91 7.05
CA ALA A 437 0.97 17.60 7.83
C ALA A 437 1.07 16.27 8.59
N GLY A 438 0.48 16.22 9.78
CA GLY A 438 0.52 15.03 10.62
C GLY A 438 0.22 15.28 12.09
N LEU A 439 0.61 14.33 12.94
CA LEU A 439 0.44 14.38 14.39
C LEU A 439 1.76 14.06 15.10
N ASP A 440 2.09 14.81 16.13
CA ASP A 440 3.18 14.53 17.06
C ASP A 440 2.59 14.02 18.38
N ILE A 441 2.77 12.72 18.67
CA ILE A 441 2.18 12.04 19.82
C ILE A 441 3.02 12.33 21.07
N ALA A 442 2.39 12.99 22.05
CA ALA A 442 3.04 13.35 23.31
C ALA A 442 2.80 12.30 24.41
N ALA A 443 1.61 11.70 24.47
CA ALA A 443 1.23 10.73 25.49
C ALA A 443 0.98 9.34 24.89
N ARG A 444 1.62 8.31 25.46
CA ARG A 444 1.55 6.91 25.02
C ARG A 444 0.64 6.07 25.92
N VAL A 445 0.21 4.91 25.41
CA VAL A 445 -0.62 3.98 26.20
C VAL A 445 0.13 3.55 27.45
N GLY A 446 -0.52 3.75 28.61
CA GLY A 446 0.06 3.49 29.94
C GLY A 446 0.51 4.76 30.67
N ASP A 447 0.70 5.88 29.99
CA ASP A 447 1.13 7.14 30.60
C ASP A 447 0.02 7.71 31.49
N ALA A 448 0.41 8.24 32.65
CA ALA A 448 -0.49 9.03 33.48
C ALA A 448 -0.50 10.47 32.96
N VAL A 449 -1.68 11.07 32.87
CA VAL A 449 -1.85 12.44 32.37
C VAL A 449 -2.79 13.23 33.28
N GLU A 450 -2.50 14.52 33.42
CA GLU A 450 -3.35 15.48 34.11
C GLU A 450 -4.35 16.16 33.16
N ALA A 451 -5.42 16.73 33.69
CA ALA A 451 -6.34 17.52 32.88
C ALA A 451 -5.61 18.76 32.31
N GLY A 452 -5.63 18.93 30.99
CA GLY A 452 -4.92 20.01 30.28
C GLY A 452 -3.52 19.64 29.81
N GLU A 453 -3.03 18.42 30.09
CA GLU A 453 -1.75 17.93 29.55
C GLU A 453 -1.89 17.51 28.09
N ALA A 454 -0.86 17.75 27.28
CA ALA A 454 -0.88 17.46 25.84
C ALA A 454 -0.96 15.94 25.57
N LEU A 455 -1.93 15.51 24.77
CA LEU A 455 -1.97 14.13 24.26
C LEU A 455 -1.21 14.02 22.93
N PHE A 456 -1.42 14.98 22.04
CA PHE A 456 -0.71 15.10 20.77
C PHE A 456 -0.88 16.50 20.19
N THR A 457 0.02 16.88 19.28
CA THR A 457 -0.03 18.13 18.53
C THR A 457 -0.31 17.84 17.06
N ILE A 458 -1.30 18.53 16.50
CA ILE A 458 -1.63 18.49 15.08
C ILE A 458 -0.73 19.48 14.35
N HIS A 459 -0.14 19.06 13.24
CA HIS A 459 0.58 19.89 12.27
C HIS A 459 -0.16 19.91 10.94
N ALA A 460 -0.33 21.07 10.34
CA ALA A 460 -0.92 21.23 9.01
C ALA A 460 -0.24 22.36 8.24
N GLU A 461 -0.40 22.35 6.92
CA GLU A 461 0.11 23.41 6.03
C GLU A 461 -0.90 24.55 5.85
N THR A 462 -2.18 24.37 6.24
CA THR A 462 -3.19 25.43 6.26
C THR A 462 -4.00 25.43 7.56
N ALA A 463 -4.55 26.59 7.91
CA ALA A 463 -5.39 26.74 9.10
C ALA A 463 -6.70 25.94 8.99
N GLU A 464 -7.29 25.86 7.80
CA GLU A 464 -8.55 25.13 7.57
C GLU A 464 -8.41 23.63 7.82
N LYS A 465 -7.33 23.02 7.30
CA LYS A 465 -7.04 21.59 7.51
C LYS A 465 -6.76 21.29 8.98
N ARG A 466 -5.98 22.15 9.66
CA ARG A 466 -5.78 22.07 11.11
C ARG A 466 -7.13 22.10 11.85
N ASP A 467 -8.00 23.05 11.52
CA ASP A 467 -9.28 23.22 12.21
C ASP A 467 -10.24 22.04 11.97
N GLU A 468 -10.19 21.43 10.78
CA GLU A 468 -10.89 20.18 10.49
C GLU A 468 -10.37 19.03 11.36
N ALA A 469 -9.04 18.82 11.40
CA ALA A 469 -8.42 17.77 12.20
C ALA A 469 -8.72 17.93 13.70
N VAL A 470 -8.69 19.17 14.23
CA VAL A 470 -9.06 19.48 15.61
C VAL A 470 -10.51 19.10 15.89
N ARG A 471 -11.44 19.43 14.99
CA ARG A 471 -12.86 19.09 15.13
C ARG A 471 -13.04 17.57 15.20
N PHE A 472 -12.44 16.85 14.25
CA PHE A 472 -12.47 15.40 14.22
C PHE A 472 -11.91 14.78 15.49
N ALA A 473 -10.74 15.24 15.96
CA ALA A 473 -10.11 14.75 17.19
C ALA A 473 -11.00 14.94 18.42
N ARG A 474 -11.70 16.08 18.52
CA ARG A 474 -12.62 16.37 19.63
C ARG A 474 -13.86 15.49 19.61
N GLU A 475 -14.35 15.11 18.44
CA GLU A 475 -15.54 14.28 18.29
C GLU A 475 -15.25 12.79 18.48
N ASN A 476 -14.06 12.32 18.08
CA ASN A 476 -13.77 10.88 17.98
C ASN A 476 -12.78 10.35 19.02
N GLN A 477 -12.09 11.22 19.78
CA GLN A 477 -11.12 10.86 20.81
C GLN A 477 -10.07 9.81 20.33
N PRO A 478 -9.17 10.17 19.38
CA PRO A 478 -8.15 9.26 18.86
C PRO A 478 -7.27 8.64 19.96
N VAL A 479 -6.98 9.42 21.00
CA VAL A 479 -6.29 8.98 22.22
C VAL A 479 -7.28 9.05 23.39
N ARG A 480 -7.49 7.92 24.05
CA ARG A 480 -8.43 7.77 25.17
C ARG A 480 -7.68 7.79 26.50
N VAL A 481 -8.17 8.60 27.43
CA VAL A 481 -7.72 8.65 28.82
C VAL A 481 -8.84 8.08 29.68
N ASN A 482 -8.53 7.11 30.53
CA ASN A 482 -9.45 6.51 31.52
C ASN A 482 -9.09 6.97 32.94
N ALA A 483 -10.09 7.12 33.81
CA ALA A 483 -9.79 7.49 35.20
C ALA A 483 -9.10 6.30 35.88
N PRO A 484 -8.24 6.53 36.89
CA PRO A 484 -7.50 5.45 37.56
C PRO A 484 -8.41 4.40 38.20
N ASP A 485 -9.65 4.77 38.58
CA ASP A 485 -10.67 3.96 39.23
C ASP A 485 -11.84 3.55 38.30
N GLU A 486 -11.77 3.89 37.02
CA GLU A 486 -12.83 3.59 36.06
C GLU A 486 -12.80 2.12 35.66
N ALA A 487 -13.66 1.31 36.29
CA ALA A 487 -13.90 -0.05 35.84
C ALA A 487 -14.75 -0.04 34.57
N LEU A 488 -14.23 -0.62 33.48
CA LEU A 488 -15.00 -0.94 32.28
C LEU A 488 -15.99 -2.06 32.59
N VAL A 489 -17.13 -1.70 33.19
CA VAL A 489 -18.22 -2.63 33.50
C VAL A 489 -19.37 -2.36 32.54
N GLU A 490 -19.39 -3.10 31.43
CA GLU A 490 -20.55 -3.17 30.57
C GLU A 490 -21.51 -4.23 31.14
N ARG A 491 -22.66 -3.78 31.63
CA ARG A 491 -23.70 -4.72 32.09
C ARG A 491 -24.48 -5.21 30.88
N TYR A 492 -24.09 -6.37 30.37
CA TYR A 492 -24.86 -7.08 29.36
C TYR A 492 -26.23 -7.47 29.93
N GLY A 493 -27.32 -7.02 29.30
CA GLY A 493 -28.70 -7.21 29.76
C GLY A 493 -29.67 -7.31 28.62
#